data_AF-A0A382CPA7-F1
#
_entry.id   AF-A0A382CPA7-F1
#
_cell.length_a   1.000
_cell.length_b   1.000
_cell.length_c   1.000
_cell.angle_alpha   90.00
_cell.angle_beta   90.00
_cell.angle_gamma   90.00
#
_symmetry.space_group_name_H-M   'P 1'
#
loop_
_entity.id
_entity.type
_entity.pdbx_description
1 polymer ?
#
loop_
_entity_poly.entity_id
_entity_poly.type
_entity_poly.pdbx_seq_one_letter_code
_entity_poly.pdbx_strand_id
1 'polypeptide(L)' 'MVKMLETNLNQLCDEQPFHTGWYVKNLRTGTVMERHGSVVVPSASTRKIAIMMAAL' A
#
# COMPACT_ATOMS: atom_id res chain seq x y z
N MET A 1 10.21 -15.18 6.62
CA MET A 1 9.12 -14.36 7.21
C MET A 1 8.62 -13.29 6.25
N VAL A 2 9.49 -12.42 5.69
CA VAL A 2 9.12 -11.37 4.72
C VAL A 2 8.43 -11.92 3.46
N LYS A 3 8.97 -12.99 2.85
CA LYS A 3 8.36 -13.66 1.68
C LYS A 3 6.92 -14.16 1.92
N MET A 4 6.59 -14.57 3.13
CA MET A 4 5.24 -15.07 3.45
C MET A 4 4.20 -13.94 3.45
N LEU A 5 4.57 -12.75 3.91
CA LEU A 5 3.67 -11.59 3.90
C LEU A 5 3.34 -11.17 2.47
N GLU A 6 4.36 -11.02 1.63
CA GLU A 6 4.18 -10.63 0.23
C GLU A 6 3.32 -11.64 -0.54
N THR A 7 3.59 -12.94 -0.40
CA THR A 7 2.76 -13.99 -1.02
C THR A 7 1.31 -13.92 -0.55
N ASN A 8 1.07 -13.80 0.77
CA ASN A 8 -0.28 -13.76 1.31
C ASN A 8 -1.05 -12.51 0.86
N LEU A 9 -0.41 -11.34 0.84
CA LEU A 9 -1.04 -10.11 0.35
C LEU A 9 -1.33 -10.19 -1.14
N ASN A 10 -0.45 -10.80 -1.93
CA ASN A 10 -0.70 -11.01 -3.35
C ASN A 10 -1.88 -11.97 -3.59
N GLN A 11 -1.98 -13.05 -2.83
CA GLN A 11 -3.11 -13.97 -2.93
C GLN A 11 -4.44 -13.28 -2.61
N LEU A 12 -4.51 -12.49 -1.52
CA LEU A 12 -5.71 -11.73 -1.17
C LEU A 12 -6.10 -10.73 -2.27
N CYS A 13 -5.10 -10.14 -2.93
CA CYS A 13 -5.30 -9.24 -4.06
C CYS A 13 -5.85 -9.96 -5.29
N ASP A 14 -5.35 -11.17 -5.60
CA ASP A 14 -5.76 -11.98 -6.75
C ASP A 14 -7.20 -12.51 -6.63
N GLU A 15 -7.69 -12.67 -5.40
CA GLU A 15 -9.09 -13.08 -5.13
C GLU A 15 -10.11 -11.96 -5.40
N GLN A 16 -9.67 -10.71 -5.57
CA GLN A 16 -10.59 -9.59 -5.79
C GLN A 16 -10.93 -9.40 -7.27
N PRO A 17 -12.19 -9.08 -7.61
CA PRO A 17 -12.61 -8.81 -8.99
C PRO A 17 -12.21 -7.41 -9.49
N PHE A 18 -11.28 -6.73 -8.80
CA PHE A 18 -10.83 -5.37 -9.10
C PHE A 18 -9.33 -5.22 -8.83
N HIS A 19 -8.72 -4.17 -9.39
CA HIS A 19 -7.32 -3.87 -9.16
C HIS A 19 -7.05 -3.49 -7.71
N THR A 20 -6.15 -4.25 -7.09
CA THR A 20 -5.67 -4.05 -5.74
C THR A 20 -4.16 -3.85 -5.77
N GLY A 21 -3.67 -2.96 -4.92
CA GLY A 21 -2.26 -2.65 -4.77
C GLY A 21 -1.96 -2.31 -3.32
N TRP A 22 -0.71 -2.52 -2.91
CA TRP A 22 -0.26 -2.29 -1.55
C TRP A 22 1.21 -1.89 -1.53
N TYR A 23 1.59 -1.16 -0.48
CA TYR A 23 2.95 -0.73 -0.23
C TYR A 23 3.24 -0.87 1.26
N VAL A 24 4.34 -1.55 1.61
CA VAL A 24 4.79 -1.73 2.99
C VAL A 24 6.25 -1.34 3.08
N LYS A 25 6.56 -0.43 4.01
CA LYS A 25 7.93 -0.06 4.35
C LYS A 25 8.23 -0.40 5.80
N ASN A 26 9.26 -1.22 6.00
CA ASN A 26 9.82 -1.43 7.34
C ASN A 26 10.63 -0.19 7.74
N LEU A 27 10.15 0.54 8.75
CA LEU A 27 10.80 1.78 9.21
C LEU A 27 12.13 1.55 9.95
N ARG A 28 12.38 0.34 10.47
CA ARG A 28 13.63 -0.01 11.15
C ARG A 28 14.74 -0.37 10.17
N THR A 29 14.42 -1.14 9.13
CA THR A 29 15.41 -1.65 8.17
C THR A 29 15.42 -0.91 6.84
N GLY A 30 14.40 -0.09 6.57
CA GLY A 30 14.22 0.57 5.27
C GLY A 30 13.70 -0.36 4.16
N THR A 31 13.57 -1.66 4.41
CA THR A 31 13.09 -2.64 3.43
C THR A 31 11.68 -2.30 2.96
N VAL A 32 11.48 -2.33 1.65
CA VAL A 32 10.19 -2.08 0.99
C VAL A 32 9.71 -3.35 0.30
N MET A 33 8.41 -3.57 0.35
CA MET A 33 7.70 -4.54 -0.47
C MET A 33 6.47 -3.84 -1.05
N GLU A 34 6.10 -4.16 -2.28
CA GLU A 34 4.93 -3.58 -2.91
C GLU A 34 4.33 -4.48 -3.99
N ARG A 35 3.06 -4.24 -4.26
CA ARG A 35 2.36 -4.63 -5.49
C ARG A 35 1.66 -3.39 -6.01
N HIS A 36 2.08 -2.89 -7.17
CA HIS A 36 1.51 -1.68 -7.78
C HIS A 36 1.54 -0.44 -6.85
N GLY A 37 2.45 -0.37 -5.88
CA GLY A 37 2.59 0.75 -4.94
C GLY A 37 3.11 2.04 -5.59
N SER A 38 3.69 1.96 -6.78
CA SER A 38 4.06 3.11 -7.63
C SER A 38 2.94 3.59 -8.56
N VAL A 39 1.82 2.85 -8.67
CA VAL A 39 0.70 3.24 -9.53
C VAL A 39 -0.12 4.34 -8.88
N VAL A 40 -0.34 5.44 -9.60
CA VAL A 40 -1.14 6.57 -9.13
C VAL A 40 -2.62 6.19 -9.17
N VAL A 41 -3.32 6.38 -8.05
CA VAL A 41 -4.76 6.14 -7.91
C VAL A 41 -5.48 7.35 -7.30
N PRO A 42 -6.80 7.50 -7.53
CA PRO A 42 -7.58 8.53 -6.85
C PRO A 42 -7.51 8.35 -5.32
N SER A 43 -7.02 9.37 -4.62
CA SER A 43 -6.88 9.33 -3.16
C SER A 43 -8.20 9.35 -2.40
N ALA A 44 -9.29 9.84 -3.00
CA ALA A 44 -10.61 9.96 -2.37
C ALA A 44 -10.52 10.55 -0.94
N SER A 45 -11.23 9.96 0.03
CA SER A 45 -11.24 10.44 1.42
C SER A 45 -9.90 10.29 2.15
N THR A 46 -8.92 9.51 1.65
CA THR A 46 -7.60 9.43 2.32
C THR A 46 -6.81 10.74 2.21
N ARG A 47 -7.11 11.58 1.19
CA ARG A 47 -6.50 12.91 1.04
C ARG A 47 -6.80 13.86 2.19
N LYS A 48 -7.87 13.62 2.95
CA LYS A 48 -8.22 14.44 4.12
C LYS A 48 -7.06 14.50 5.12
N ILE A 49 -6.29 13.42 5.27
CA ILE A 49 -5.10 13.41 6.13
C ILE A 49 -4.05 14.40 5.63
N ALA A 50 -3.72 14.39 4.34
CA ALA A 50 -2.75 15.34 3.78
C ALA A 50 -3.21 16.80 3.87
N ILE A 51 -4.51 17.06 3.68
CA ILE A 51 -5.09 18.41 3.86
C ILE A 51 -4.94 18.87 5.31
N MET A 52 -5.26 18.00 6.29
CA MET A 52 -5.07 18.31 7.70
C MET A 52 -3.60 18.59 8.03
N MET A 53 -2.67 17.78 7.51
CA MET A 53 -1.23 17.99 7.69
C MET A 53 -0.72 19.30 7.09
N ALA A 54 -1.30 19.75 5.97
CA ALA A 54 -0.94 21.03 5.36
C ALA A 54 -1.48 22.25 6.14
N ALA A 55 -2.47 22.04 7.01
CA ALA A 55 -3.07 23.08 7.84
C ALA A 55 -2.47 23.17 9.25
N LEU A 56 -1.61 22.20 9.63
CA LEU A 56 -0.85 22.18 10.89
C LEU A 56 0.44 22.97 10.76
#